data_AF-A0A832IU58-F1
#
_entry.id   AF-A0A832IU58-F1
#
_cell.length_a   1.000
_cell.length_b   1.000
_cell.length_c   1.000
_cell.angle_alpha   90.00
_cell.angle_beta   90.00
_cell.angle_gamma   90.00
#
_symmetry.space_group_name_H-M   'P 1'
#
loop_
_entity.id
_entity.type
_entity.pdbx_description
1 polymer ?
#
loop_
_entity_poly.entity_id
_entity_poly.type
_entity_poly.pdbx_seq_one_letter_code
_entity_poly.pdbx_strand_id
1 'polypeptide(L)'
;MMKEIIYLAGLVILTGCGSSNSSDNSSGNTHALSQPFTVYNQAYQENFQADSIDEIETNAHDAYVLLDTFGDNVVEYIHAIKQNNNQIGGYISAGTGENYRDDFAALEPYLTPTSWTEWPDEFFVSETTTGILPIMKKRIDKMAISGVDWVEFDNMDWLDEDTRVQYN
;
A
#
# COMPACT_ATOMS: atom_id res chain seq x y z
N MET A 1 33.31 -71.32 -30.02
CA MET A 1 32.46 -70.12 -30.10
C MET A 1 31.75 -69.96 -28.76
N MET A 2 31.86 -68.75 -28.20
CA MET A 2 31.65 -68.42 -26.80
C MET A 2 30.17 -68.49 -26.40
N LYS A 3 29.91 -68.96 -25.17
CA LYS A 3 28.63 -68.79 -24.47
C LYS A 3 28.71 -67.47 -23.69
N GLU A 4 27.83 -66.54 -24.01
CA GLU A 4 27.66 -65.28 -23.29
C GLU A 4 27.01 -65.56 -21.93
N ILE A 5 27.67 -65.17 -20.84
CA ILE A 5 27.13 -65.17 -19.48
C ILE A 5 26.68 -63.74 -19.19
N ILE A 6 25.37 -63.52 -19.15
CA ILE A 6 24.76 -62.25 -18.77
C ILE A 6 24.82 -62.14 -17.24
N TYR A 7 25.64 -61.22 -16.72
CA TYR A 7 25.62 -60.83 -15.32
C TYR A 7 24.46 -59.85 -15.09
N LEU A 8 23.41 -60.34 -14.42
CA LEU A 8 22.32 -59.50 -13.94
C LEU A 8 22.75 -58.85 -12.62
N ALA A 9 23.12 -57.56 -12.67
CA ALA A 9 23.36 -56.78 -11.47
C ALA A 9 22.03 -56.50 -10.76
N GLY A 10 21.79 -57.19 -9.64
CA GLY A 10 20.64 -56.97 -8.78
C GLY A 10 20.74 -55.61 -8.08
N LEU A 11 19.77 -54.73 -8.35
CA LEU A 11 19.57 -53.50 -7.60
C LEU A 11 18.92 -53.85 -6.25
N VAL A 12 19.70 -53.74 -5.17
CA VAL A 12 19.20 -53.87 -3.80
C VAL A 12 18.50 -52.57 -3.41
N ILE A 13 17.17 -52.60 -3.32
CA ILE A 13 16.39 -51.50 -2.76
C ILE A 13 16.41 -51.69 -1.23
N LEU A 14 17.21 -50.86 -0.54
CA LEU A 14 17.17 -50.72 0.91
C LEU A 14 15.86 -50.01 1.30
N THR A 15 14.86 -50.78 1.71
CA THR A 15 13.70 -50.25 2.44
C THR A 15 14.13 -49.92 3.87
N GLY A 16 14.31 -48.64 4.15
CA GLY A 16 14.47 -48.15 5.52
C GLY A 16 13.14 -48.20 6.27
N CYS A 17 13.00 -49.14 7.21
CA CYS A 17 12.02 -49.02 8.30
C CYS A 17 12.60 -48.05 9.34
N GLY A 18 12.19 -46.79 9.28
CA GLY A 18 12.46 -45.79 10.30
C GLY A 18 11.30 -45.70 11.28
N SER A 19 11.46 -46.34 12.43
CA SER A 19 10.74 -46.22 13.71
C SER A 19 9.37 -45.54 13.74
N SER A 20 8.37 -46.34 14.07
CA SER A 20 7.12 -45.89 14.71
C SER A 20 7.43 -45.11 15.98
N ASN A 21 7.39 -43.77 15.91
CA ASN A 21 7.27 -42.92 17.07
C ASN A 21 5.90 -42.24 17.00
N SER A 22 4.99 -42.71 17.85
CA SER A 22 3.75 -42.02 18.17
C SER A 22 4.07 -40.56 18.47
N SER A 23 3.68 -39.67 17.57
CA SER A 23 3.84 -38.23 17.70
C SER A 23 2.45 -37.65 17.63
N ASP A 24 2.10 -36.92 18.68
CA ASP A 24 0.80 -36.34 18.95
C ASP A 24 0.05 -35.85 17.72
N ASN A 25 -1.22 -36.22 17.65
CA ASN A 25 -2.21 -35.56 16.81
C ASN A 25 -2.52 -34.18 17.42
N SER A 26 -1.50 -33.33 17.50
CA SER A 26 -1.64 -31.90 17.64
C SER A 26 -2.16 -31.43 16.30
N SER A 27 -3.45 -31.10 16.26
CA SER A 27 -4.03 -30.22 15.25
C SER A 27 -3.34 -28.85 15.37
N GLY A 28 -2.09 -28.79 14.93
CA GLY A 28 -1.34 -27.58 14.77
C GLY A 28 -2.03 -26.81 13.67
N ASN A 29 -2.75 -25.77 14.06
CA ASN A 29 -3.17 -24.71 13.16
C ASN A 29 -1.89 -24.08 12.59
N THR A 30 -1.33 -24.72 11.56
CA THR A 30 -0.29 -24.13 10.74
C THR A 30 -1.00 -22.98 10.03
N HIS A 31 -0.91 -21.79 10.60
CA HIS A 31 -1.17 -20.57 9.86
C HIS A 31 -0.18 -20.61 8.70
N ALA A 32 -0.61 -21.16 7.56
CA ALA A 32 0.10 -21.07 6.31
C ALA A 32 0.41 -19.59 6.15
N LEU A 33 1.69 -19.24 6.14
CA LEU A 33 2.10 -17.85 5.96
C LEU A 33 1.51 -17.40 4.64
N SER A 34 0.60 -16.42 4.72
CA SER A 34 0.05 -15.76 3.53
C SER A 34 1.24 -15.33 2.68
N GLN A 35 1.15 -15.59 1.38
CA GLN A 35 2.11 -15.00 0.45
C GLN A 35 2.10 -13.47 0.63
N PRO A 36 3.26 -12.80 0.52
CA PRO A 36 3.31 -11.36 0.59
C PRO A 36 2.43 -10.75 -0.52
N PHE A 37 1.75 -9.66 -0.20
CA PHE A 37 0.90 -8.94 -1.13
C PHE A 37 1.73 -7.91 -1.89
N THR A 38 1.59 -7.82 -3.21
CA THR A 38 2.27 -6.80 -4.01
C THR A 38 1.67 -5.43 -3.70
N VAL A 39 2.52 -4.42 -3.53
CA VAL A 39 2.11 -3.03 -3.28
C VAL A 39 2.74 -2.13 -4.33
N TYR A 40 1.91 -1.29 -4.95
CA TYR A 40 2.35 -0.19 -5.79
C TYR A 40 2.01 1.14 -5.11
N ASN A 41 2.91 2.12 -5.19
CA ASN A 41 2.71 3.46 -4.64
C ASN A 41 3.03 4.54 -5.69
N GLN A 42 1.96 5.17 -6.19
CA GLN A 42 2.04 6.34 -7.07
C GLN A 42 1.85 7.66 -6.32
N ALA A 43 1.22 7.62 -5.13
CA ALA A 43 0.66 8.82 -4.50
C ALA A 43 1.72 9.80 -3.97
N TYR A 44 2.81 9.29 -3.40
CA TYR A 44 3.88 10.10 -2.81
C TYR A 44 5.23 9.39 -2.87
N GLN A 45 6.29 10.17 -2.70
CA GLN A 45 7.66 9.72 -2.94
C GLN A 45 8.47 9.52 -1.66
N GLU A 46 8.34 8.35 -1.04
CA GLU A 46 9.29 7.91 0.01
C GLU A 46 10.40 6.97 -0.49
N ASN A 47 10.22 6.40 -1.68
CA ASN A 47 11.16 5.46 -2.30
C ASN A 47 12.25 6.18 -3.13
N PHE A 48 12.97 5.45 -3.99
CA PHE A 48 13.87 6.04 -4.98
C PHE A 48 13.12 6.72 -6.15
N GLN A 49 12.00 6.13 -6.59
CA GLN A 49 11.08 6.71 -7.59
C GLN A 49 9.65 6.23 -7.34
N ALA A 50 8.66 6.97 -7.84
CA ALA A 50 7.25 6.61 -7.70
C ALA A 50 6.91 5.57 -8.75
N ASP A 51 5.96 4.69 -8.45
CA ASP A 51 5.41 3.80 -9.46
C ASP A 51 4.55 4.64 -10.41
N SER A 52 4.85 4.57 -11.71
CA SER A 52 4.08 5.34 -12.70
C SER A 52 2.70 4.74 -12.93
N ILE A 53 1.69 5.57 -13.21
CA ILE A 53 0.32 5.09 -13.42
C ILE A 53 0.23 4.10 -14.60
N ASP A 54 1.00 4.32 -15.67
CA ASP A 54 1.05 3.43 -16.84
C ASP A 54 1.69 2.07 -16.51
N GLU A 55 2.72 2.06 -15.67
CA GLU A 55 3.34 0.83 -15.17
C GLU A 55 2.38 0.03 -14.30
N ILE A 56 1.64 0.72 -13.43
CA ILE A 56 0.63 0.11 -12.55
C ILE A 56 -0.48 -0.52 -13.39
N GLU A 57 -1.06 0.23 -14.34
CA GLU A 57 -2.11 -0.31 -15.23
C GLU A 57 -1.65 -1.57 -15.96
N THR A 58 -0.40 -1.58 -16.43
CA THR A 58 0.16 -2.69 -17.21
C THR A 58 0.48 -3.91 -16.36
N ASN A 59 0.97 -3.73 -15.13
CA ASN A 59 1.64 -4.81 -14.37
C ASN A 59 0.94 -5.20 -13.07
N ALA A 60 0.06 -4.36 -12.51
CA ALA A 60 -0.59 -4.67 -11.25
C ALA A 60 -1.67 -5.77 -11.44
N HIS A 61 -1.51 -6.87 -10.70
CA HIS A 61 -2.48 -7.96 -10.60
C HIS A 61 -2.51 -8.46 -9.16
N ASP A 62 -3.72 -8.69 -8.63
CA ASP A 62 -3.90 -9.17 -7.25
C ASP A 62 -3.12 -8.33 -6.22
N ALA A 63 -3.04 -7.01 -6.43
CA ALA A 63 -2.18 -6.08 -5.67
C ALA A 63 -2.97 -5.00 -4.90
N TYR A 64 -2.29 -4.33 -3.97
CA TYR A 64 -2.74 -3.08 -3.37
C TYR A 64 -2.07 -1.94 -4.11
N VAL A 65 -2.86 -0.97 -4.56
CA VAL A 65 -2.37 0.15 -5.35
C VAL A 65 -2.77 1.44 -4.63
N LEU A 66 -1.78 2.22 -4.21
CA LEU A 66 -1.99 3.53 -3.60
C LEU A 66 -1.84 4.63 -4.66
N LEU A 67 -2.92 5.40 -4.85
CA LEU A 67 -3.01 6.44 -5.88
C LEU A 67 -3.30 7.82 -5.27
N ASP A 68 -2.72 8.86 -5.86
CA ASP A 68 -3.18 10.23 -5.64
C ASP A 68 -4.37 10.53 -6.55
N THR A 69 -5.58 10.31 -6.04
CA THR A 69 -6.84 10.51 -6.79
C THR A 69 -7.16 11.97 -7.13
N PHE A 70 -6.39 12.93 -6.60
CA PHE A 70 -6.52 14.35 -6.96
C PHE A 70 -5.51 14.78 -8.02
N GLY A 71 -4.55 13.92 -8.38
CA GLY A 71 -3.62 14.13 -9.47
C GLY A 71 -4.30 14.09 -10.84
N ASP A 72 -3.62 14.68 -11.83
CA ASP A 72 -4.12 14.80 -13.20
C ASP A 72 -4.37 13.42 -13.83
N ASN A 73 -5.55 13.24 -14.42
CA ASN A 73 -6.00 12.05 -15.15
C ASN A 73 -5.97 10.72 -14.36
N VAL A 74 -5.59 10.68 -13.08
CA VAL A 74 -5.48 9.43 -12.29
C VAL A 74 -6.81 8.68 -12.21
N VAL A 75 -7.92 9.41 -12.06
CA VAL A 75 -9.26 8.82 -11.94
C VAL A 75 -9.65 7.99 -13.18
N GLU A 76 -9.12 8.33 -14.36
CA GLU A 76 -9.43 7.63 -15.62
C GLU A 76 -8.87 6.20 -15.63
N TYR A 77 -7.78 5.95 -14.91
CA TYR A 77 -7.11 4.64 -14.82
C TYR A 77 -7.74 3.70 -13.79
N ILE A 78 -8.48 4.22 -12.81
CA ILE A 78 -9.02 3.43 -11.69
C ILE A 78 -9.81 2.22 -12.19
N HIS A 79 -10.68 2.40 -13.19
CA HIS A 79 -11.47 1.29 -13.71
C HIS A 79 -10.60 0.19 -14.32
N ALA A 80 -9.61 0.55 -15.13
CA ALA A 80 -8.71 -0.40 -15.78
C ALA A 80 -7.85 -1.15 -14.75
N ILE A 81 -7.26 -0.43 -13.79
CA ILE A 81 -6.44 -1.03 -12.72
C ILE A 81 -7.27 -2.04 -11.91
N LYS A 82 -8.54 -1.77 -11.61
CA LYS A 82 -9.40 -2.72 -10.86
C LYS A 82 -9.75 -3.99 -11.63
N GLN A 83 -9.72 -3.98 -12.97
CA GLN A 83 -10.06 -5.18 -13.76
C GLN A 83 -9.10 -6.34 -13.52
N ASN A 84 -7.89 -6.06 -13.03
CA ASN A 84 -6.85 -7.03 -12.70
C ASN A 84 -6.92 -7.56 -11.26
N ASN A 85 -8.09 -7.46 -10.62
CA ASN A 85 -8.33 -7.89 -9.23
C ASN A 85 -7.49 -7.11 -8.18
N ASN A 86 -7.10 -5.88 -8.50
CA ASN A 86 -6.39 -5.00 -7.58
C ASN A 86 -7.37 -4.30 -6.63
N GLN A 87 -6.90 -3.99 -5.43
CA GLN A 87 -7.55 -3.08 -4.48
C GLN A 87 -6.89 -1.71 -4.55
N ILE A 88 -7.69 -0.65 -4.57
CA ILE A 88 -7.16 0.72 -4.73
C ILE A 88 -7.40 1.53 -3.46
N GLY A 89 -6.32 2.09 -2.91
CA GLY A 89 -6.34 3.12 -1.88
C GLY A 89 -6.18 4.51 -2.50
N GLY A 90 -7.01 5.46 -2.05
CA GLY A 90 -6.84 6.87 -2.37
C GLY A 90 -6.12 7.62 -1.25
N TYR A 91 -5.08 8.37 -1.60
CA TYR A 91 -4.28 9.17 -0.66
C TYR A 91 -4.94 10.50 -0.25
N ILE A 92 -4.95 10.79 1.05
CA ILE A 92 -5.24 12.12 1.63
C ILE A 92 -4.18 12.39 2.70
N SER A 93 -3.42 13.49 2.58
CA SER A 93 -2.78 14.04 3.77
C SER A 93 -3.83 14.63 4.70
N ALA A 94 -3.96 14.04 5.90
CA ALA A 94 -4.88 14.50 6.93
C ALA A 94 -4.19 15.43 7.93
N GLY A 95 -2.87 15.31 8.07
CA GLY A 95 -2.06 16.15 8.97
C GLY A 95 -1.46 17.39 8.34
N THR A 96 -1.47 17.50 7.01
CA THR A 96 -0.95 18.67 6.30
C THR A 96 -1.90 19.15 5.20
N GLY A 97 -1.80 20.44 4.86
CA GLY A 97 -2.38 21.02 3.65
C GLY A 97 -1.29 21.23 2.62
N GLU A 98 -1.50 20.68 1.44
CA GLU A 98 -0.59 20.75 0.28
C GLU A 98 -0.98 21.94 -0.62
N ASN A 99 -0.06 22.90 -0.84
CA ASN A 99 -0.34 24.20 -1.48
C ASN A 99 -0.74 24.11 -2.97
N TYR A 100 -0.49 22.98 -3.59
CA TYR A 100 -0.79 22.70 -4.99
C TYR A 100 -2.18 22.07 -5.19
N ARG A 101 -2.92 21.78 -4.12
CA ARG A 101 -4.28 21.23 -4.20
C ARG A 101 -5.29 22.34 -4.48
N ASP A 102 -6.29 22.04 -5.30
CA ASP A 102 -7.39 22.97 -5.64
C ASP A 102 -8.15 23.50 -4.42
N ASP A 103 -8.19 22.74 -3.32
CA ASP A 103 -8.88 23.10 -2.08
C ASP A 103 -7.97 23.72 -1.02
N PHE A 104 -6.71 24.02 -1.35
CA PHE A 104 -5.76 24.61 -0.39
C PHE A 104 -6.26 25.90 0.24
N ALA A 105 -6.84 26.81 -0.56
CA ALA A 105 -7.38 28.08 -0.05
C ALA A 105 -8.51 27.90 0.99
N ALA A 106 -9.22 26.77 0.96
CA ALA A 106 -10.23 26.44 1.96
C ALA A 106 -9.60 25.84 3.23
N LEU A 107 -8.46 25.15 3.09
CA LEU A 107 -7.69 24.58 4.20
C LEU A 107 -6.84 25.62 4.92
N GLU A 108 -6.27 26.59 4.20
CA GLU A 108 -5.30 27.59 4.68
C GLU A 108 -5.65 28.22 6.05
N PRO A 109 -6.92 28.58 6.36
CA PRO A 109 -7.26 29.12 7.69
C PRO A 109 -7.04 28.16 8.87
N TYR A 110 -6.81 26.87 8.62
CA TYR A 110 -6.63 25.80 9.60
C TYR A 110 -5.21 25.22 9.60
N LEU A 111 -4.28 25.85 8.86
CA LEU A 111 -2.90 25.41 8.73
C LEU A 111 -1.96 26.30 9.54
N THR A 112 -0.74 25.81 9.75
CA THR A 112 0.37 26.62 10.26
C THR A 112 0.76 27.68 9.22
N PRO A 113 1.26 28.85 9.64
CA PRO A 113 1.73 29.87 8.70
C PRO A 113 3.09 29.50 8.05
N THR A 114 3.81 28.56 8.65
CA THR A 114 5.13 28.10 8.20
C THR A 114 5.00 26.75 7.51
N SER A 115 5.64 26.59 6.35
CA SER A 115 5.70 25.32 5.63
C SER A 115 6.65 24.34 6.31
N TRP A 116 6.39 23.04 6.14
CA TRP A 116 7.29 21.99 6.58
C TRP A 116 8.62 22.07 5.82
N THR A 117 9.73 22.03 6.54
CA THR A 117 11.07 22.15 5.94
C THR A 117 11.40 21.00 4.96
N GLU A 118 10.96 19.78 5.27
CA GLU A 118 11.24 18.59 4.45
C GLU A 118 10.33 18.52 3.23
N TRP A 119 9.09 19.01 3.37
CA TRP A 119 8.08 19.10 2.33
C TRP A 119 7.62 20.56 2.19
N PRO A 120 8.35 21.41 1.44
CA PRO A 120 8.12 22.86 1.41
C PRO A 120 6.75 23.30 0.88
N ASP A 121 6.05 22.40 0.20
CA ASP A 121 4.71 22.62 -0.32
C ASP A 121 3.61 22.23 0.68
N GLU A 122 3.98 21.75 1.87
CA GLU A 122 3.07 21.31 2.91
C GLU A 122 3.10 22.20 4.15
N PHE A 123 1.93 22.35 4.77
CA PHE A 123 1.73 23.13 6.01
C PHE A 123 0.95 22.27 6.99
N PHE A 124 1.41 22.17 8.23
CA PHE A 124 0.74 21.33 9.22
C PHE A 124 -0.66 21.86 9.55
N VAL A 125 -1.59 20.96 9.81
CA VAL A 125 -2.89 21.32 10.37
C VAL A 125 -2.68 21.81 11.80
N SER A 126 -2.95 23.09 12.05
CA SER A 126 -2.74 23.75 13.34
C SER A 126 -3.93 23.59 14.28
N GLU A 127 -5.14 23.40 13.74
CA GLU A 127 -6.35 23.19 14.53
C GLU A 127 -7.28 22.14 13.89
N THR A 128 -7.72 21.16 14.69
CA THR A 128 -8.68 20.11 14.27
C THR A 128 -10.15 20.54 14.42
N THR A 129 -10.42 21.83 14.21
CA THR A 129 -11.77 22.38 14.37
C THR A 129 -12.77 21.75 13.41
N THR A 130 -14.07 21.96 13.66
CA THR A 130 -15.13 21.52 12.75
C THR A 130 -15.04 22.10 11.34
N GLY A 131 -14.18 23.10 11.06
CA GLY A 131 -14.04 23.70 9.74
C GLY A 131 -13.29 22.84 8.72
N ILE A 132 -12.29 22.07 9.17
CA ILE A 132 -11.50 21.18 8.31
C ILE A 132 -12.27 19.91 7.93
N LEU A 133 -13.14 19.42 8.83
CA LEU A 133 -13.86 18.16 8.65
C LEU A 133 -14.76 18.14 7.39
N PRO A 134 -15.56 19.19 7.06
CA PRO A 134 -16.28 19.25 5.80
C PRO A 134 -15.40 19.18 4.56
N ILE A 135 -14.18 19.73 4.61
CA ILE A 135 -13.23 19.71 3.50
C ILE A 135 -12.70 18.30 3.30
N MET A 136 -12.24 17.65 4.37
CA MET A 136 -11.79 16.25 4.33
C MET A 136 -12.93 15.31 3.93
N LYS A 137 -14.15 15.57 4.39
CA LYS A 137 -15.32 14.80 3.94
C LYS A 137 -15.55 14.94 2.43
N LYS A 138 -15.40 16.13 1.86
CA LYS A 138 -15.52 16.34 0.41
C LYS A 138 -14.44 15.57 -0.37
N ARG A 139 -13.22 15.50 0.16
CA ARG A 139 -12.13 14.66 -0.39
C ARG A 139 -12.53 13.19 -0.42
N ILE A 140 -13.01 12.65 0.70
CA ILE A 140 -13.50 11.26 0.80
C ILE A 140 -14.69 11.00 -0.13
N ASP A 141 -15.64 11.94 -0.22
CA ASP A 141 -16.79 11.79 -1.12
C ASP A 141 -16.34 11.76 -2.61
N LYS A 142 -15.33 12.55 -2.99
CA LYS A 142 -14.73 12.50 -4.35
C LYS A 142 -14.06 11.16 -4.62
N MET A 143 -13.33 10.60 -3.65
CA MET A 143 -12.73 9.28 -3.75
C MET A 143 -13.76 8.18 -3.92
N ALA A 144 -14.83 8.21 -3.13
CA ALA A 144 -15.93 7.25 -3.23
C ALA A 144 -16.61 7.31 -4.62
N ILE A 145 -16.82 8.51 -5.17
CA ILE A 145 -17.32 8.70 -6.54
C ILE A 145 -16.34 8.14 -7.58
N SER A 146 -15.03 8.32 -7.36
CA SER A 146 -13.97 7.84 -8.26
C SER A 146 -13.83 6.31 -8.24
N GLY A 147 -14.36 5.64 -7.22
CA GLY A 147 -14.46 4.19 -7.16
C GLY A 147 -13.26 3.49 -6.49
N VAL A 148 -12.47 4.20 -5.68
CA VAL A 148 -11.46 3.56 -4.83
C VAL A 148 -12.11 2.68 -3.76
N ASP A 149 -11.36 1.70 -3.25
CA ASP A 149 -11.82 0.75 -2.24
C ASP A 149 -11.51 1.24 -0.82
N TRP A 150 -10.42 2.00 -0.66
CA TRP A 150 -9.90 2.45 0.62
C TRP A 150 -9.51 3.92 0.58
N VAL A 151 -9.49 4.55 1.76
CA VAL A 151 -8.90 5.87 1.97
C VAL A 151 -7.67 5.68 2.86
N GLU A 152 -6.54 6.18 2.38
CA GLU A 152 -5.29 6.23 3.13
C GLU A 152 -5.12 7.63 3.71
N PHE A 153 -5.08 7.75 5.03
CA PHE A 153 -4.83 9.01 5.71
C PHE A 153 -3.37 9.11 6.12
N ASP A 154 -2.67 10.10 5.58
CA ASP A 154 -1.26 10.33 5.83
C ASP A 154 -1.04 11.49 6.82
N ASN A 155 0.20 11.57 7.33
CA ASN A 155 0.67 12.55 8.31
C ASN A 155 -0.15 12.52 9.61
N MET A 156 -0.60 11.33 10.03
CA MET A 156 -1.47 11.14 11.20
C MET A 156 -0.75 11.27 12.56
N ASP A 157 0.55 11.53 12.55
CA ASP A 157 1.44 11.75 13.69
C ASP A 157 1.82 13.24 13.91
N TRP A 158 1.39 14.14 13.03
CA TRP A 158 1.74 15.57 12.99
C TRP A 158 1.50 16.41 14.26
N LEU A 159 0.55 16.02 15.12
CA LEU A 159 0.14 16.84 16.26
C LEU A 159 0.94 16.52 17.54
N ASP A 160 2.26 16.47 17.42
CA ASP A 160 3.16 16.49 18.59
C ASP A 160 3.50 17.94 19.00
N GLU A 161 3.94 18.12 20.25
CA GLU A 161 4.21 19.45 20.81
C GLU A 161 5.41 20.14 20.17
N ASP A 162 6.43 19.38 19.75
CA ASP A 162 7.64 19.93 19.14
C ASP A 162 7.31 20.48 17.74
N THR A 163 6.57 19.71 16.94
CA THR A 163 6.05 20.13 15.63
C THR A 163 5.15 21.36 15.78
N ARG A 164 4.24 21.37 16.77
CA ARG A 164 3.36 22.52 17.02
C ARG A 164 4.14 23.80 17.32
N VAL A 165 5.20 23.72 18.13
CA VAL A 165 6.04 24.88 18.50
C VAL A 165 6.93 25.34 17.34
N GLN A 166 7.42 24.41 16.53
CA GLN A 166 8.32 24.74 15.42
C GLN A 166 7.62 25.49 14.29
N TYR A 167 6.35 25.20 14.01
CA TYR A 167 5.66 25.67 12.80
C TYR A 167 4.57 26.73 13.04
N ASN A 168 4.13 26.97 14.29
CA ASN A 168 3.22 28.07 14.67
C ASN A 168 3.95 29.31 15.17
#